data_AF-Q0SUD8-F1
#
_entry.id   AF-Q0SUD8-F1
#
_cell.length_a   1.000
_cell.length_b   1.000
_cell.length_c   1.000
_cell.angle_alpha   90.00
_cell.angle_beta   90.00
_cell.angle_gamma   90.00
#
_symmetry.space_group_name_H-M   'P 1'
#
loop_
_entity.id
_entity.type
_entity.pdbx_description
1 polymer ?
#
loop_
_entity_poly.entity_id
_entity_poly.type
_entity_poly.pdbx_seq_one_letter_code
_entity_poly.pdbx_strand_id
1 'polypeptide(L)' 'MKYKIRFADTEDYKMINEIIREVHDLHVENRQDVYNETDKPLSEEEFKEILENDRYKMFLV' A
#
# COMPACT_ATOMS: atom_id res chain seq x y z
N MET A 1 17.47 6.09 15.81
CA MET A 1 17.10 6.09 14.37
C MET A 1 16.45 7.42 14.05
N LYS A 2 16.81 8.02 12.91
CA LYS A 2 16.13 9.22 12.40
C LYS A 2 15.36 8.80 11.15
N TYR A 3 14.06 8.58 11.31
CA TYR A 3 13.16 8.34 10.19
C TYR A 3 13.12 9.58 9.30
N LYS A 4 13.03 9.38 7.98
CA LYS A 4 13.04 10.46 7.00
C LYS A 4 11.89 10.28 6.03
N ILE A 5 10.98 11.24 6.08
CA ILE A 5 9.87 11.31 5.15
C ILE A 5 10.40 11.64 3.75
N ARG A 6 10.00 10.85 2.75
CA ARG A 6 10.27 11.10 1.33
C ARG A 6 9.08 10.68 0.46
N PHE A 7 9.05 11.15 -0.79
CA PHE A 7 8.13 10.63 -1.78
C PHE A 7 8.44 9.18 -2.12
N ALA A 8 7.39 8.41 -2.37
CA ALA A 8 7.49 7.07 -2.92
C ALA A 8 7.90 7.10 -4.39
N ASP A 9 8.60 6.07 -4.83
CA ASP A 9 8.89 5.79 -6.22
C ASP A 9 8.52 4.35 -6.59
N THR A 10 8.71 3.97 -7.84
CA THR A 10 8.31 2.65 -8.35
C THR A 10 9.03 1.49 -7.66
N GLU A 11 10.22 1.71 -7.09
CA GLU A 11 11.01 0.67 -6.42
C GLU A 11 10.45 0.33 -5.03
N ASP A 12 9.63 1.21 -4.45
CA ASP A 12 9.05 1.03 -3.12
C ASP A 12 7.85 0.07 -3.09
N TYR A 13 7.33 -0.36 -4.24
CA TYR A 13 6.09 -1.15 -4.36
C TYR A 13 6.08 -2.35 -3.39
N LYS A 14 7.16 -3.15 -3.41
CA LYS A 14 7.20 -4.38 -2.62
C LYS A 14 7.06 -4.11 -1.12
N MET A 15 7.82 -3.14 -0.61
CA MET A 15 7.78 -2.76 0.81
C MET A 15 6.41 -2.20 1.19
N ILE A 16 5.84 -1.33 0.37
CA ILE A 16 4.54 -0.71 0.63
C ILE A 16 3.44 -1.78 0.63
N ASN A 17 3.46 -2.70 -0.32
CA ASN A 17 2.45 -3.74 -0.40
C ASN A 17 2.53 -4.73 0.77
N GLU A 18 3.73 -4.99 1.32
CA GLU A 18 3.90 -5.75 2.56
C GLU A 18 3.21 -5.06 3.76
N ILE A 19 3.32 -3.73 3.88
CA ILE A 19 2.64 -2.97 4.95
C ILE A 19 1.12 -2.95 4.73
N ILE A 20 0.67 -2.73 3.49
CA ILE A 20 -0.76 -2.73 3.15
C ILE A 20 -1.37 -4.11 3.42
N ARG A 21 -0.62 -5.19 3.13
CA ARG A 21 -1.00 -6.57 3.46
C ARG A 21 -1.27 -6.75 4.93
N GLU A 22 -0.35 -6.35 5.81
CA GLU A 22 -0.53 -6.48 7.26
C GLU A 22 -1.83 -5.81 7.72
N VAL A 23 -2.10 -4.61 7.19
CA VAL A 23 -3.33 -3.87 7.50
C VAL A 23 -4.55 -4.57 6.91
N HIS A 24 -4.50 -5.06 5.66
CA HIS A 24 -5.60 -5.77 5.02
C HIS A 24 -5.98 -7.05 5.77
N ASP A 25 -5.00 -7.83 6.19
CA ASP A 25 -5.23 -9.09 6.91
C ASP A 25 -5.93 -8.85 8.25
N LEU A 26 -5.56 -7.77 8.96
CA LEU A 26 -6.29 -7.34 10.17
C LEU A 26 -7.75 -6.94 9.86
N HIS A 27 -8.01 -6.31 8.72
CA HIS A 27 -9.38 -5.97 8.32
C HIS A 27 -10.19 -7.22 7.99
N VAL A 28 -9.61 -8.18 7.26
CA VAL A 28 -10.27 -9.47 6.96
C VAL A 28 -10.57 -10.21 8.25
N GLU A 29 -9.60 -10.36 9.16
CA GLU A 29 -9.80 -11.07 10.43
C GLU A 29 -10.97 -10.49 11.24
N ASN A 30 -11.07 -9.16 11.31
CA ASN A 30 -12.04 -8.49 12.18
C ASN A 30 -13.38 -8.18 11.50
N ARG A 31 -13.43 -8.11 10.16
CA ARG A 31 -14.58 -7.66 9.36
C ARG A 31 -14.72 -8.44 8.06
N GLN A 32 -14.81 -9.77 8.17
CA GLN A 32 -15.07 -10.68 7.04
C GLN A 32 -16.39 -10.37 6.28
N ASP A 33 -17.30 -9.62 6.90
CA ASP A 33 -18.53 -9.13 6.27
C ASP A 33 -18.30 -8.01 5.25
N VAL A 34 -17.15 -7.33 5.32
CA VAL A 34 -16.77 -6.20 4.44
C VAL A 34 -15.54 -6.52 3.59
N TYR A 35 -14.58 -7.28 4.13
CA TYR A 35 -13.29 -7.53 3.50
C TYR A 35 -13.13 -9.01 3.14
N ASN A 36 -12.65 -9.26 1.93
CA ASN A 36 -12.32 -10.60 1.44
C ASN A 36 -10.80 -10.83 1.46
N GLU A 37 -10.40 -12.09 1.57
CA GLU A 37 -9.02 -12.50 1.31
C GLU A 37 -8.61 -12.17 -0.13
N THR A 38 -7.37 -11.75 -0.33
CA THR A 38 -6.80 -11.43 -1.66
C THR A 38 -5.30 -11.66 -1.67
N ASP A 39 -4.73 -12.05 -2.79
CA ASP A 39 -3.27 -12.20 -2.95
C ASP A 39 -2.55 -10.87 -3.23
N LYS A 40 -3.28 -9.80 -3.54
CA LYS A 40 -2.71 -8.47 -3.82
C LYS A 40 -3.68 -7.39 -3.32
N PRO A 41 -3.49 -6.86 -2.10
CA PRO A 41 -4.36 -5.83 -1.54
C PRO A 41 -4.10 -4.45 -2.18
N LEU A 42 -2.90 -4.25 -2.74
CA LEU A 42 -2.61 -3.24 -3.75
C LEU A 42 -1.90 -3.91 -4.93
N SER A 43 -2.40 -3.74 -6.15
CA SER A 43 -1.73 -4.24 -7.36
C SER A 43 -0.60 -3.32 -7.81
N GLU A 44 0.33 -3.85 -8.62
CA GLU A 44 1.40 -3.04 -9.21
C GLU A 44 0.86 -1.97 -10.16
N GLU A 45 -0.21 -2.30 -10.87
CA GLU A 45 -0.90 -1.42 -11.80
C GLU A 45 -1.52 -0.24 -11.04
N GLU A 46 -2.30 -0.50 -9.99
CA GLU A 46 -2.88 0.56 -9.14
C GLU A 46 -1.79 1.41 -8.48
N PHE A 47 -0.71 0.79 -8.02
CA PHE A 47 0.42 1.52 -7.43
C PHE A 47 1.06 2.49 -8.43
N LYS A 48 1.32 2.04 -9.67
CA LYS A 48 1.86 2.89 -10.74
C LYS A 48 0.88 4.01 -11.08
N GLU A 49 -0.41 3.71 -11.22
CA GLU A 49 -1.45 4.72 -11.46
C GLU A 49 -1.48 5.78 -10.37
N ILE A 50 -1.30 5.42 -9.10
CA ILE A 50 -1.24 6.38 -7.98
C ILE A 50 0.00 7.28 -8.09
N LEU A 51 1.16 6.72 -8.43
CA LEU A 51 2.41 7.49 -8.54
C LEU A 51 2.39 8.46 -9.74
N GLU A 52 1.77 8.07 -10.84
CA GLU A 52 1.67 8.88 -12.07
C GLU A 52 0.55 9.93 -12.00
N ASN A 53 -0.39 9.80 -11.05
CA ASN A 53 -1.50 10.74 -10.93
C ASN A 53 -1.10 12.02 -10.19
N ASP A 54 -1.22 13.15 -10.85
CA ASP A 54 -0.90 14.46 -10.26
C ASP A 54 -1.78 14.84 -9.06
N ARG A 55 -2.96 14.21 -8.90
CA ARG A 55 -3.85 14.46 -7.75
C ARG A 55 -3.39 13.75 -6.48
N TYR A 56 -2.52 12.76 -6.59
CA TYR A 56 -2.06 11.97 -5.45
C TYR A 56 -0.56 12.18 -5.20
N LYS A 57 -0.17 12.02 -3.94
CA LYS A 57 1.23 11.95 -3.51
C LYS A 57 1.34 10.88 -2.43
N MET A 58 2.31 9.99 -2.58
CA MET A 58 2.57 8.92 -1.63
C MET A 58 3.90 9.17 -0.92
N PHE A 59 3.94 8.87 0.38
CA PHE A 59 5.08 9.16 1.24
C PHE A 59 5.47 7.90 2.03
N LEU A 60 6.78 7.73 2.26
CA LEU A 60 7.35 6.74 3.18
C LEU A 60 8.17 7.45 4.26
N VAL A 61 8.40 6.77 5.39
CA VAL A 61 9.03 7.28 6.63
C VAL A 61 10.34 6.53 6.94
#